data_AF-A0A2T4FS66-F1
#
_entry.id   AF-A0A2T4FS66-F1
#
_cell.length_a   1.000
_cell.length_b   1.000
_cell.length_c   1.000
_cell.angle_alpha   90.00
_cell.angle_beta   90.00
_cell.angle_gamma   90.00
#
_symmetry.space_group_name_H-M   'P 1'
#
loop_
_entity.id
_entity.type
_entity.pdbx_description
1 polymer ?
#
loop_
_entity_poly.entity_id
_entity_poly.type
_entity_poly.pdbx_seq_one_letter_code
_entity_poly.pdbx_strand_id
1 'polypeptide(L)'
;MILLVIGYMLCVYFLLRNKHVLSPSNIVFASYFLYFVFPASLFYILEALSWQYVLPWGKINDWAALSNEAVLSYAYVFTLFFLITRLLELIIDRRHTSDIFFEYQVRPIGIALLAFVVLLGGIYFFQVTGGMDAWFSDYSKTYLEKKKGYGVLNFLLLMGANFLAFALGVHWRTKTRLNVPLVLLVLVVLVFCAYIQGIKSRIFYFLIFFSLPWLCTFKLTLIKASLIFAGFVLLFSFSMYFRSNGFYNTPEMLLEYFLNYFNTIFLHDMILRDMPPDFFLTFDFPFKKWMTFVGVPSEGYLHDISRWLTSIYFPSQWFDESATQQWPIETELYLNYGSYIFWFIPVLLCSLYICGLYYFRFRGGPVFLFIYVSELLLFLSMFRGSMFQWIALFNMGFYICIWAGRRLLFSRTRQLSSIPTT
;
A
#
# COMPACT_ATOMS: atom_id res chain seq x y z
N MET A 1 8.23 21.36 -19.70
CA MET A 1 6.95 20.72 -19.35
C MET A 1 6.91 20.21 -17.91
N ILE A 2 7.87 19.37 -17.49
CA ILE A 2 7.87 18.73 -16.16
C ILE A 2 7.71 19.71 -14.99
N LEU A 3 8.53 20.76 -14.90
CA LEU A 3 8.46 21.75 -13.81
C LEU A 3 7.08 22.45 -13.73
N LEU A 4 6.42 22.66 -14.88
CA LEU A 4 5.08 23.24 -14.94
C LEU A 4 4.04 22.26 -14.37
N VAL A 5 4.14 20.97 -14.70
CA VAL A 5 3.25 19.93 -14.14
C VAL A 5 3.48 19.75 -12.64
N ILE A 6 4.73 19.78 -12.18
CA ILE A 6 5.08 19.79 -10.74
C ILE A 6 4.39 20.95 -10.04
N GLY A 7 4.55 22.17 -10.57
CA GLY A 7 3.92 23.37 -10.03
C GLY A 7 2.39 23.26 -9.99
N TYR A 8 1.78 22.73 -11.05
CA TYR A 8 0.36 22.46 -11.12
C TYR A 8 -0.11 21.46 -10.04
N MET A 9 0.52 20.28 -9.94
CA MET A 9 0.16 19.25 -8.94
C MET A 9 0.26 19.77 -7.51
N LEU A 10 1.34 20.50 -7.20
CA LEU A 10 1.54 21.12 -5.89
C LEU A 10 0.49 22.20 -5.61
N CYS A 11 0.21 23.07 -6.58
CA CYS A 11 -0.80 24.12 -6.46
C CYS A 11 -2.19 23.54 -6.17
N VAL A 12 -2.63 22.58 -7.00
CA VAL A 12 -3.92 21.88 -6.83
C VAL A 12 -4.00 21.21 -5.46
N TYR A 13 -2.93 20.53 -5.04
CA TYR A 13 -2.89 19.91 -3.72
C TYR A 13 -3.01 20.94 -2.59
N PHE A 14 -2.19 21.99 -2.57
CA PHE A 14 -2.19 22.94 -1.45
C PHE A 14 -3.49 23.74 -1.35
N LEU A 15 -4.13 24.05 -2.47
CA LEU A 15 -5.42 24.74 -2.50
C LEU A 15 -6.57 23.86 -2.00
N LEU A 16 -6.57 22.57 -2.35
CA LEU A 16 -7.72 21.70 -2.14
C LEU A 16 -7.50 20.57 -1.13
N ARG A 17 -6.34 20.44 -0.50
CA ARG A 17 -5.99 19.30 0.37
C ARG A 17 -7.03 19.01 1.45
N ASN A 18 -7.20 17.72 1.74
CA ASN A 18 -7.92 17.28 2.93
C ASN A 18 -6.97 17.34 4.15
N LYS A 19 -7.49 17.81 5.29
CA LYS A 19 -6.73 17.90 6.55
C LYS A 19 -6.63 16.55 7.27
N HIS A 20 -7.37 15.52 6.86
CA HIS A 20 -7.26 14.17 7.44
C HIS A 20 -6.15 13.38 6.76
N VAL A 21 -5.19 12.83 7.53
CA VAL A 21 -4.01 12.12 6.99
C VAL A 21 -4.41 10.96 6.08
N LEU A 22 -5.29 10.08 6.58
CA LEU A 22 -5.75 8.89 5.88
C LEU A 22 -6.96 9.17 4.98
N SER A 23 -6.94 10.27 4.22
CA SER A 23 -7.96 10.56 3.20
C SER A 23 -7.52 10.05 1.83
N PRO A 24 -8.44 9.55 0.99
CA PRO A 24 -8.10 9.08 -0.36
C PRO A 24 -7.31 10.10 -1.18
N SER A 25 -7.71 11.37 -1.19
CA SER A 25 -7.03 12.44 -1.94
C SER A 25 -5.59 12.68 -1.49
N ASN A 26 -5.31 12.58 -0.18
CA ASN A 26 -3.93 12.65 0.33
C ASN A 26 -3.08 11.44 -0.09
N ILE A 27 -3.68 10.26 -0.23
CA ILE A 27 -2.98 9.06 -0.72
C ILE A 27 -2.66 9.16 -2.22
N VAL A 28 -3.60 9.68 -3.01
CA VAL A 28 -3.33 10.01 -4.43
C VAL A 28 -2.13 10.96 -4.50
N PHE A 29 -2.17 12.08 -3.80
CA PHE A 29 -1.06 13.03 -3.81
C PHE A 29 0.24 12.42 -3.30
N ALA A 30 0.23 11.64 -2.22
CA ALA A 30 1.43 10.98 -1.71
C ALA A 30 2.07 10.04 -2.73
N SER A 31 1.25 9.32 -3.52
CA SER A 31 1.74 8.47 -4.60
C SER A 31 2.46 9.29 -5.69
N TYR A 32 1.79 10.29 -6.26
CA TYR A 32 2.39 11.15 -7.29
C TYR A 32 3.54 12.01 -6.77
N PHE A 33 3.51 12.36 -5.49
CA PHE A 33 4.61 13.06 -4.85
C PHE A 33 5.88 12.20 -4.85
N LEU A 34 5.77 10.93 -4.44
CA LEU A 34 6.89 10.00 -4.40
C LEU A 34 7.37 9.57 -5.80
N TYR A 35 6.44 9.39 -6.74
CA TYR A 35 6.75 8.81 -8.05
C TYR A 35 7.05 9.82 -9.16
N PHE A 36 6.73 11.10 -8.95
CA PHE A 36 6.93 12.12 -9.96
C PHE A 36 7.51 13.41 -9.37
N VAL A 37 6.80 14.05 -8.43
CA VAL A 37 7.18 15.39 -7.94
C VAL A 37 8.56 15.39 -7.28
N PHE A 38 8.78 14.53 -6.29
CA PHE A 38 10.03 14.44 -5.55
C PHE A 38 11.21 14.03 -6.42
N PRO A 39 11.19 12.90 -7.16
CA PRO A 39 12.34 12.48 -7.94
C PRO A 39 12.64 13.43 -9.12
N ALA A 40 11.63 13.99 -9.79
CA ALA A 40 11.86 15.00 -10.82
C ALA A 40 12.47 16.28 -10.26
N SER A 41 11.99 16.75 -9.09
CA SER A 41 12.55 17.93 -8.42
C SER A 41 14.00 17.68 -8.01
N LEU A 42 14.27 16.50 -7.42
CA LEU A 42 15.61 16.10 -7.02
C LEU A 42 16.54 16.07 -8.24
N PHE A 43 16.11 15.49 -9.36
CA PHE A 43 16.88 15.46 -10.60
C PHE A 43 17.30 16.86 -11.06
N TYR A 44 16.35 17.80 -11.20
CA TYR A 44 16.68 19.15 -11.65
C TYR A 44 17.54 19.94 -10.65
N ILE A 45 17.41 19.66 -9.34
CA ILE A 45 18.30 20.22 -8.32
C ILE A 45 19.72 19.69 -8.50
N LEU A 46 19.90 18.38 -8.71
CA LEU A 46 21.22 17.78 -8.91
C LEU A 46 21.88 18.25 -10.21
N GLU A 47 21.11 18.37 -11.30
CA GLU A 47 21.59 18.96 -12.57
C GLU A 47 22.04 20.41 -12.38
N ALA A 48 21.28 21.23 -11.64
CA ALA A 48 21.65 22.62 -11.35
C ALA A 48 22.93 22.74 -10.50
N LEU A 49 23.24 21.71 -9.71
CA LEU A 49 24.47 21.62 -8.91
C LEU A 49 25.63 20.97 -9.67
N SER A 50 25.45 20.61 -10.95
CA SER A 50 26.44 19.85 -11.73
C SER A 50 26.90 18.57 -11.01
N TRP A 51 25.94 17.85 -10.42
CA TRP A 51 26.20 16.67 -9.60
C TRP A 51 26.96 15.58 -10.37
N GLN A 52 27.99 15.02 -9.75
CA GLN A 52 28.74 13.89 -10.29
C GLN A 52 28.18 12.59 -9.73
N TYR A 53 27.63 11.75 -10.61
CA TYR A 53 27.03 10.47 -10.22
C TYR A 53 28.08 9.49 -9.71
N VAL A 54 27.84 8.91 -8.53
CA VAL A 54 28.73 7.99 -7.82
C VAL A 54 28.33 6.53 -8.03
N LEU A 55 27.07 6.26 -8.37
CA LEU A 55 26.62 4.88 -8.63
C LEU A 55 27.30 4.30 -9.89
N PRO A 56 27.68 3.01 -9.91
CA PRO A 56 28.43 2.40 -11.01
C PRO A 56 27.75 2.47 -12.38
N TRP A 57 26.42 2.54 -12.38
CA TRP A 57 25.58 2.65 -13.58
C TRP A 57 25.25 4.10 -13.95
N GLY A 58 25.70 5.07 -13.16
CA GLY A 58 25.49 6.50 -13.37
C GLY A 58 24.01 6.90 -13.51
N LYS A 59 23.75 7.80 -14.45
CA LYS A 59 22.43 8.32 -14.78
C LYS A 59 21.67 7.36 -15.72
N ILE A 60 20.95 6.39 -15.16
CA ILE A 60 20.09 5.48 -15.95
C ILE A 60 18.85 6.22 -16.48
N ASN A 61 18.20 6.99 -15.61
CA ASN A 61 16.93 7.67 -15.90
C ASN A 61 17.15 9.16 -16.16
N ASP A 62 17.04 9.59 -17.41
CA ASP A 62 17.13 11.01 -17.77
C ASP A 62 15.74 11.66 -17.80
N TRP A 63 15.38 12.37 -16.74
CA TRP A 63 14.10 13.06 -16.64
C TRP A 63 13.94 14.16 -17.69
N ALA A 64 15.02 14.71 -18.24
CA ALA A 64 14.94 15.67 -19.33
C ALA A 64 14.51 15.04 -20.67
N ALA A 65 14.67 13.72 -20.82
CA ALA A 65 14.37 12.97 -22.04
C ALA A 65 12.96 12.34 -22.06
N LEU A 66 12.16 12.57 -21.02
CA LEU A 66 10.78 12.08 -20.95
C LEU A 66 9.90 12.74 -22.01
N SER A 67 9.05 11.96 -22.67
CA SER A 67 8.09 12.51 -23.63
C SER A 67 7.09 13.44 -22.93
N ASN A 68 6.64 14.46 -23.66
CA ASN A 68 5.57 15.34 -23.16
C ASN A 68 4.28 14.55 -22.91
N GLU A 69 4.04 13.50 -23.70
CA GLU A 69 2.87 12.63 -23.56
C GLU A 69 2.87 11.90 -22.22
N ALA A 70 3.99 11.27 -21.83
CA ALA A 70 4.10 10.60 -20.52
C ALA A 70 3.86 11.57 -19.35
N VAL A 71 4.43 12.77 -19.44
CA VAL A 71 4.28 13.83 -18.42
C VAL A 71 2.83 14.31 -18.32
N LEU A 72 2.14 14.47 -19.45
CA LEU A 72 0.74 14.87 -19.50
C LEU A 72 -0.20 13.74 -19.05
N SER A 73 0.10 12.48 -19.37
CA SER A 73 -0.63 11.31 -18.85
C SER A 73 -0.64 11.29 -17.31
N TYR A 74 0.53 11.47 -16.69
CA TYR A 74 0.65 11.56 -15.23
C TYR A 74 -0.13 12.75 -14.65
N ALA A 75 -0.03 13.92 -15.28
CA ALA A 75 -0.78 15.11 -14.89
C ALA A 75 -2.30 14.88 -14.94
N TYR A 76 -2.76 14.23 -16.01
CA TYR A 76 -4.17 13.96 -16.24
C TYR A 76 -4.73 12.94 -15.26
N VAL A 77 -4.07 11.80 -15.06
CA VAL A 77 -4.52 10.76 -14.11
C VAL A 77 -4.48 11.26 -12.67
N PHE A 78 -3.43 11.99 -12.28
CA PHE A 78 -3.41 12.71 -10.99
C PHE A 78 -4.63 13.62 -10.84
N THR A 79 -4.91 14.44 -11.85
CA THR A 79 -6.03 15.40 -11.82
C THR A 79 -7.35 14.68 -11.63
N LEU A 80 -7.60 13.62 -12.40
CA LEU A 80 -8.81 12.83 -12.31
C LEU A 80 -8.97 12.22 -10.92
N PHE A 81 -8.00 11.45 -10.44
CA PHE A 81 -8.09 10.81 -9.12
C PHE A 81 -8.19 11.85 -8.01
N PHE A 82 -7.35 12.88 -8.01
CA PHE A 82 -7.29 13.85 -6.93
C PHE A 82 -8.56 14.69 -6.86
N LEU A 83 -9.04 15.25 -7.97
CA LEU A 83 -10.23 16.09 -7.97
C LEU A 83 -11.50 15.27 -7.69
N ILE A 84 -11.64 14.08 -8.27
CA ILE A 84 -12.83 13.24 -8.04
C ILE A 84 -12.87 12.79 -6.57
N THR A 85 -11.77 12.23 -6.03
CA THR A 85 -11.73 11.82 -4.61
C THR A 85 -11.97 13.00 -3.70
N ARG A 86 -11.38 14.17 -3.99
CA ARG A 86 -11.57 15.35 -3.16
C ARG A 86 -13.00 15.90 -3.19
N LEU A 87 -13.63 15.92 -4.35
CA LEU A 87 -15.03 16.33 -4.49
C LEU A 87 -15.96 15.41 -3.68
N LEU A 88 -15.76 14.09 -3.77
CA LEU A 88 -16.52 13.10 -3.01
C LEU A 88 -16.31 13.27 -1.50
N GLU A 89 -15.06 13.47 -1.06
CA GLU A 89 -14.74 13.74 0.34
C GLU A 89 -15.42 15.01 0.87
N LEU A 90 -15.47 16.09 0.09
CA LEU A 90 -16.17 17.32 0.49
C LEU A 90 -17.67 17.09 0.75
N ILE A 91 -18.30 16.21 -0.02
CA ILE A 91 -19.71 15.82 0.18
C ILE A 91 -19.86 15.00 1.47
N ILE A 92 -18.90 14.12 1.75
CA ILE A 92 -18.86 13.23 2.92
C ILE A 92 -18.59 14.00 4.22
N ASP A 93 -17.54 14.82 4.25
CA ASP A 93 -17.02 15.47 5.47
C ASP A 93 -17.99 16.52 6.05
N ARG A 94 -18.95 17.02 5.26
CA ARG A 94 -20.05 17.85 5.76
C ARG A 94 -20.90 17.16 6.84
N ARG A 95 -20.83 15.82 6.94
CA ARG A 95 -21.57 15.01 7.91
C ARG A 95 -20.62 14.59 9.03
N HIS A 96 -20.41 15.47 10.02
CA HIS A 96 -19.51 15.21 11.16
C HIS A 96 -19.96 13.95 11.93
N THR A 97 -19.03 13.04 12.21
CA THR A 97 -19.26 11.87 13.09
C THR A 97 -18.42 11.95 14.36
N SER A 98 -18.96 11.41 15.46
CA SER A 98 -18.28 11.21 16.74
C SER A 98 -17.04 10.33 16.59
N ASP A 99 -16.09 10.47 17.52
CA ASP A 99 -14.93 9.58 17.59
C ASP A 99 -15.38 8.18 18.04
N ILE A 100 -15.35 7.23 17.10
CA ILE A 100 -15.83 5.86 17.28
C ILE A 100 -15.15 5.12 18.43
N PHE A 101 -13.96 5.54 18.84
CA PHE A 101 -13.19 4.83 19.85
C PHE A 101 -13.72 5.05 21.27
N PHE A 102 -14.62 6.02 21.48
CA PHE A 102 -15.36 6.14 22.75
C PHE A 102 -16.58 5.21 22.79
N GLU A 103 -17.14 4.85 21.63
CA GLU A 103 -18.34 4.01 21.53
C GLU A 103 -18.06 2.51 21.58
N TYR A 104 -16.79 2.09 21.43
CA TYR A 104 -16.42 0.68 21.37
C TYR A 104 -15.33 0.33 22.38
N GLN A 105 -15.48 -0.83 23.00
CA GLN A 105 -14.44 -1.46 23.82
C GLN A 105 -14.02 -2.79 23.22
N VAL A 106 -12.72 -3.09 23.33
CA VAL A 106 -12.17 -4.38 22.92
C VAL A 106 -12.24 -5.38 24.07
N ARG A 107 -12.66 -6.61 23.76
CA ARG A 107 -12.72 -7.75 24.68
C ARG A 107 -11.35 -8.44 24.73
N PRO A 108 -10.64 -8.45 25.89
CA PRO A 108 -9.32 -9.06 26.01
C PRO A 108 -9.28 -10.53 25.56
N ILE A 109 -10.32 -11.31 25.89
CA ILE A 109 -10.41 -12.71 25.50
C ILE A 109 -10.49 -12.90 23.99
N GLY A 110 -11.18 -12.00 23.28
CA GLY A 110 -11.24 -12.04 21.82
C GLY A 110 -9.85 -11.81 21.20
N ILE A 111 -9.07 -10.86 21.72
CA ILE A 111 -7.69 -10.61 21.26
C ILE A 111 -6.82 -11.84 21.53
N ALA A 112 -6.93 -12.44 22.72
CA ALA A 112 -6.17 -13.63 23.08
C ALA A 112 -6.49 -14.82 22.16
N LEU A 113 -7.77 -15.06 21.87
CA LEU A 113 -8.20 -16.10 20.94
C LEU A 113 -7.68 -15.84 19.51
N LEU A 114 -7.77 -14.59 19.03
CA LEU A 114 -7.22 -14.22 17.73
C LEU A 114 -5.69 -14.42 17.68
N ALA A 115 -4.98 -14.01 18.73
CA ALA A 115 -3.53 -14.21 18.85
C ALA A 115 -3.17 -15.70 18.83
N PHE A 116 -3.94 -16.54 19.52
CA PHE A 116 -3.74 -17.98 19.54
C PHE A 116 -3.99 -18.64 18.17
N VAL A 117 -5.06 -18.25 17.47
CA VAL A 117 -5.33 -18.74 16.10
C VAL A 117 -4.21 -18.34 15.14
N VAL A 118 -3.75 -17.09 15.19
CA VAL A 118 -2.63 -16.61 14.36
C VAL A 118 -1.33 -17.34 14.72
N LEU A 119 -1.08 -17.58 16.01
CA LEU A 119 0.10 -18.33 16.46
C LEU A 119 0.07 -19.79 15.97
N LEU A 120 -1.04 -20.50 16.15
CA LEU A 120 -1.18 -21.88 15.69
C LEU A 120 -1.04 -21.98 14.17
N GLY A 121 -1.68 -21.09 13.42
CA GLY A 121 -1.53 -21.04 11.97
C GLY A 121 -0.09 -20.72 11.55
N GLY A 122 0.59 -19.83 12.28
CA GLY A 122 2.01 -19.50 12.06
C GLY A 122 2.93 -20.68 12.35
N ILE A 123 2.70 -21.42 13.44
CA ILE A 123 3.45 -22.63 13.78
C ILE A 123 3.23 -23.69 12.70
N TYR A 124 1.98 -23.91 12.29
CA TYR A 124 1.67 -24.83 11.20
C TYR A 124 2.39 -24.42 9.91
N PHE A 125 2.31 -23.15 9.51
CA PHE A 125 3.03 -22.61 8.34
C PHE A 125 4.55 -22.84 8.45
N PHE A 126 5.14 -22.58 9.62
CA PHE A 126 6.56 -22.78 9.87
C PHE A 126 6.96 -24.26 9.70
N GLN A 127 6.15 -25.19 10.21
CA GLN A 127 6.40 -26.63 10.07
C GLN A 127 6.29 -27.10 8.61
N VAL A 128 5.20 -26.75 7.91
CA VAL A 128 4.99 -27.21 6.52
C VAL A 128 5.95 -26.59 5.50
N THR A 129 6.61 -25.48 5.85
CA THR A 129 7.64 -24.83 5.02
C THR A 129 9.07 -25.26 5.34
N GLY A 130 9.24 -26.29 6.19
CA GLY A 130 10.53 -26.93 6.43
C GLY A 130 11.01 -26.92 7.89
N GLY A 131 10.24 -26.34 8.82
CA GLY A 131 10.52 -26.42 10.25
C GLY A 131 11.80 -25.68 10.70
N MET A 132 12.25 -25.96 11.92
CA MET A 132 13.36 -25.23 12.54
C MET A 132 14.64 -25.34 11.72
N ASP A 133 14.94 -26.52 11.19
CA ASP A 133 16.16 -26.76 10.43
C ASP A 133 16.24 -25.86 9.21
N ALA A 134 15.17 -25.76 8.41
CA ALA A 134 15.16 -24.92 7.22
C ALA A 134 15.22 -23.43 7.55
N TRP A 135 14.43 -22.97 8.52
CA TRP A 135 14.28 -21.54 8.82
C TRP A 135 15.52 -20.93 9.49
N PHE A 136 16.22 -21.70 10.32
CA PHE A 136 17.42 -21.22 11.01
C PHE A 136 18.72 -21.45 10.24
N SER A 137 18.81 -22.49 9.40
CA SER A 137 20.03 -22.76 8.61
C SER A 137 20.15 -21.88 7.37
N ASP A 138 19.04 -21.63 6.65
CA ASP A 138 19.03 -20.81 5.44
C ASP A 138 17.70 -20.06 5.32
N TYR A 139 17.62 -18.95 6.06
CA TYR A 139 16.44 -18.08 6.10
C TYR A 139 16.06 -17.56 4.70
N SER A 140 17.03 -17.10 3.91
CA SER A 140 16.78 -16.44 2.62
C SER A 140 16.16 -17.42 1.63
N LYS A 141 16.75 -18.62 1.51
CA LYS A 141 16.26 -19.66 0.63
C LYS A 141 14.90 -20.19 1.07
N THR A 142 14.74 -20.44 2.37
CA THR A 142 13.46 -20.92 2.93
C THR A 142 12.34 -19.89 2.71
N TYR A 143 12.66 -18.60 2.89
CA TYR A 143 11.73 -17.50 2.67
C TYR A 143 11.29 -17.38 1.20
N LEU A 144 12.21 -17.52 0.23
CA LEU A 144 11.95 -17.31 -1.19
C LEU A 144 11.37 -18.54 -1.90
N GLU A 145 11.86 -19.74 -1.59
CA GLU A 145 11.58 -20.94 -2.38
C GLU A 145 10.57 -21.88 -1.70
N LYS A 146 10.74 -22.13 -0.40
CA LYS A 146 9.97 -23.18 0.31
C LYS A 146 8.54 -22.79 0.68
N LYS A 147 8.14 -21.54 0.44
CA LYS A 147 6.76 -21.06 0.63
C LYS A 147 5.80 -21.38 -0.51
N LYS A 148 6.34 -21.79 -1.67
CA LYS A 148 5.54 -22.08 -2.86
C LYS A 148 4.49 -23.15 -2.52
N GLY A 149 3.24 -22.90 -2.91
CA GLY A 149 2.09 -23.77 -2.61
C GLY A 149 1.26 -23.37 -1.37
N TYR A 150 1.81 -22.59 -0.43
CA TYR A 150 1.10 -22.21 0.81
C TYR A 150 0.55 -20.77 0.79
N GLY A 151 0.23 -20.25 -0.40
CA GLY A 151 -0.14 -18.84 -0.60
C GLY A 151 -1.37 -18.39 0.19
N VAL A 152 -2.43 -19.21 0.24
CA VAL A 152 -3.67 -18.88 0.97
C VAL A 152 -3.43 -18.83 2.47
N LEU A 153 -2.70 -19.80 3.03
CA LEU A 153 -2.35 -19.81 4.45
C LEU A 153 -1.49 -18.58 4.81
N ASN A 154 -0.47 -18.28 4.00
CA ASN A 154 0.36 -17.10 4.17
C ASN A 154 -0.48 -15.82 4.13
N PHE A 155 -1.43 -15.71 3.18
CA PHE A 155 -2.36 -14.58 3.09
C PHE A 155 -3.23 -14.42 4.35
N LEU A 156 -3.85 -15.50 4.83
CA LEU A 156 -4.68 -15.46 6.04
C LEU A 156 -3.86 -15.05 7.27
N LEU A 157 -2.61 -15.51 7.37
CA LEU A 157 -1.71 -15.09 8.44
C LEU A 157 -1.28 -13.63 8.29
N LEU A 158 -1.04 -13.15 7.07
CA LEU A 158 -0.70 -11.75 6.80
C LEU A 158 -1.81 -10.82 7.27
N MET A 159 -3.04 -11.10 6.84
CA MET A 159 -4.23 -10.32 7.20
C MET A 159 -4.61 -10.49 8.66
N GLY A 160 -4.52 -11.71 9.20
CA GLY A 160 -4.75 -12.00 10.61
C GLY A 160 -3.80 -11.23 11.54
N ALA A 161 -2.51 -11.22 11.22
CA ALA A 161 -1.51 -10.47 11.99
C ALA A 161 -1.71 -8.93 11.88
N ASN A 162 -2.06 -8.42 10.69
CA ASN A 162 -2.41 -7.01 10.51
C ASN A 162 -3.61 -6.62 11.39
N PHE A 163 -4.65 -7.46 11.39
CA PHE A 163 -5.86 -7.23 12.18
C PHE A 163 -5.59 -7.36 13.69
N LEU A 164 -4.69 -8.26 14.09
CA LEU A 164 -4.25 -8.41 15.47
C LEU A 164 -3.47 -7.17 15.95
N ALA A 165 -2.56 -6.63 15.14
CA ALA A 165 -1.85 -5.38 15.43
C ALA A 165 -2.83 -4.21 15.58
N PHE A 166 -3.84 -4.13 14.69
CA PHE A 166 -4.93 -3.17 14.80
C PHE A 166 -5.70 -3.33 16.11
N ALA A 167 -6.16 -4.55 16.43
CA ALA A 167 -6.92 -4.83 17.66
C ALA A 167 -6.14 -4.46 18.93
N LEU A 168 -4.82 -4.70 18.94
CA LEU A 168 -3.92 -4.26 20.02
C LEU A 168 -3.88 -2.72 20.12
N GLY A 169 -3.77 -2.01 18.99
CA GLY A 169 -3.82 -0.55 18.96
C GLY A 169 -5.13 0.01 19.53
N VAL A 170 -6.27 -0.59 19.16
CA VAL A 170 -7.57 -0.21 19.72
C VAL A 170 -7.64 -0.50 21.23
N HIS A 171 -7.14 -1.67 21.67
CA HIS A 171 -7.09 -2.02 23.08
C HIS A 171 -6.29 -0.99 23.88
N TRP A 172 -5.13 -0.60 23.36
CA TRP A 172 -4.25 0.38 23.98
C TRP A 172 -4.91 1.75 24.09
N ARG A 173 -5.60 2.22 23.03
CA ARG A 173 -6.29 3.51 23.04
C ARG A 173 -7.51 3.56 23.98
N THR A 174 -8.23 2.44 24.13
CA THR A 174 -9.54 2.42 24.80
C THR A 174 -9.49 2.03 26.27
N LYS A 175 -8.42 1.40 26.76
CA LYS A 175 -8.29 0.97 28.16
C LYS A 175 -7.38 1.89 28.96
N THR A 176 -7.80 2.20 30.18
CA THR A 176 -7.01 2.97 31.15
C THR A 176 -5.87 2.18 31.78
N ARG A 177 -6.04 0.85 31.94
CA ARG A 177 -5.01 -0.07 32.42
C ARG A 177 -4.82 -1.20 31.41
N LEU A 178 -3.58 -1.39 30.98
CA LEU A 178 -3.22 -2.40 29.99
C LEU A 178 -3.04 -3.76 30.65
N ASN A 179 -3.57 -4.80 30.00
CA ASN A 179 -3.28 -6.18 30.39
C ASN A 179 -1.89 -6.56 29.84
N VAL A 180 -0.85 -6.37 30.64
CA VAL A 180 0.55 -6.60 30.23
C VAL A 180 0.79 -8.01 29.68
N PRO A 181 0.31 -9.11 30.31
CA PRO A 181 0.42 -10.46 29.72
C PRO A 181 -0.18 -10.58 28.32
N LEU A 182 -1.35 -9.97 28.08
CA LEU A 182 -1.98 -9.98 26.76
C LEU A 182 -1.15 -9.19 25.74
N VAL A 183 -0.63 -8.02 26.11
CA VAL A 183 0.22 -7.21 25.23
C VAL A 183 1.47 -7.99 24.85
N LEU A 184 2.14 -8.62 25.82
CA LEU A 184 3.32 -9.45 25.59
C LEU A 184 3.03 -10.63 24.67
N LEU A 185 1.90 -11.34 24.90
CA LEU A 185 1.46 -12.42 24.02
C LEU A 185 1.33 -11.93 22.57
N VAL A 186 0.62 -10.82 22.36
CA VAL A 186 0.42 -10.29 21.00
C VAL A 186 1.74 -9.87 20.38
N LEU A 187 2.64 -9.22 21.12
CA LEU A 187 3.96 -8.82 20.61
C LEU A 187 4.80 -10.03 20.18
N VAL A 188 4.82 -11.10 20.97
CA VAL A 188 5.51 -12.35 20.61
C VAL A 188 4.93 -12.93 19.31
N VAL A 189 3.60 -12.98 19.18
CA VAL A 189 2.94 -13.47 17.96
C VAL A 189 3.27 -12.59 16.75
N LEU A 190 3.27 -11.26 16.90
CA LEU A 190 3.60 -10.34 15.80
C LEU A 190 5.08 -10.43 15.41
N VAL A 191 6.01 -10.55 16.35
CA VAL A 191 7.44 -10.76 16.06
C VAL A 191 7.65 -12.08 15.32
N PHE A 192 7.01 -13.16 15.78
CA PHE A 192 7.05 -14.45 15.10
C PHE A 192 6.48 -14.36 13.68
N CYS A 193 5.34 -13.70 13.49
CA CYS A 193 4.76 -13.47 12.17
C CYS A 193 5.67 -12.63 11.27
N ALA A 194 6.28 -11.56 11.80
CA ALA A 194 7.23 -10.73 11.06
C ALA A 194 8.43 -11.55 10.59
N TYR A 195 8.95 -12.47 11.42
CA TYR A 195 10.04 -13.36 11.05
C TYR A 195 9.68 -14.24 9.84
N ILE A 196 8.57 -14.98 9.93
CA ILE A 196 8.16 -15.90 8.86
C ILE A 196 7.63 -15.18 7.60
N GLN A 197 7.08 -13.98 7.72
CA GLN A 197 6.49 -13.21 6.61
C GLN A 197 7.42 -12.13 6.04
N GLY A 198 8.60 -11.93 6.60
CA GLY A 198 9.61 -10.99 6.12
C GLY A 198 9.69 -9.74 6.99
N ILE A 199 10.72 -9.66 7.82
CA ILE A 199 10.84 -8.66 8.88
C ILE A 199 10.74 -7.22 8.35
N LYS A 200 11.41 -6.95 7.21
CA LYS A 200 11.65 -5.61 6.68
C LYS A 200 10.37 -4.83 6.37
N SER A 201 9.39 -5.43 5.69
CA SER A 201 8.14 -4.74 5.34
C SER A 201 7.06 -4.89 6.41
N ARG A 202 7.04 -6.03 7.12
CA ARG A 202 5.94 -6.38 8.02
C ARG A 202 5.87 -5.52 9.28
N ILE A 203 7.02 -5.12 9.82
CA ILE A 203 7.07 -4.21 10.96
C ILE A 203 6.38 -2.88 10.63
N PHE A 204 6.60 -2.33 9.44
CA PHE A 204 5.93 -1.09 9.00
C PHE A 204 4.41 -1.24 8.93
N TYR A 205 3.92 -2.35 8.36
CA TYR A 205 2.48 -2.63 8.33
C TYR A 205 1.90 -2.76 9.74
N PHE A 206 2.57 -3.46 10.65
CA PHE A 206 2.12 -3.56 12.04
C PHE A 206 2.10 -2.21 12.74
N LEU A 207 3.11 -1.36 12.50
CA LEU A 207 3.17 -0.02 13.06
C LEU A 207 2.01 0.85 12.55
N ILE A 208 1.70 0.79 11.24
CA ILE A 208 0.56 1.49 10.64
C ILE A 208 -0.74 1.00 11.27
N PHE A 209 -0.99 -0.32 11.28
CA PHE A 209 -2.23 -0.91 11.79
C PHE A 209 -2.42 -0.66 13.29
N PHE A 210 -1.36 -0.79 14.09
CA PHE A 210 -1.36 -0.43 15.51
C PHE A 210 -1.69 1.05 15.72
N SER A 211 -1.13 1.94 14.90
CA SER A 211 -1.27 3.39 15.06
C SER A 211 -2.60 3.96 14.50
N LEU A 212 -3.42 3.17 13.80
CA LEU A 212 -4.66 3.66 13.17
C LEU A 212 -5.61 4.41 14.09
N PRO A 213 -5.81 3.99 15.35
CA PRO A 213 -6.67 4.74 16.26
C PRO A 213 -6.22 6.19 16.39
N TRP A 214 -4.92 6.48 16.41
CA TRP A 214 -4.42 7.85 16.45
C TRP A 214 -4.38 8.50 15.06
N LEU A 215 -3.91 7.78 14.04
CA LEU A 215 -3.73 8.33 12.69
C LEU A 215 -5.05 8.81 12.06
N CYS A 216 -6.18 8.15 12.33
CA CYS A 216 -7.47 8.54 11.77
C CYS A 216 -8.04 9.86 12.33
N THR A 217 -7.60 10.27 13.54
CA THR A 217 -7.97 11.56 14.16
C THR A 217 -6.91 12.64 13.93
N PHE A 218 -5.75 12.26 13.41
CA PHE A 218 -4.63 13.16 13.22
C PHE A 218 -4.90 14.14 12.08
N LYS A 219 -4.85 15.44 12.40
CA LYS A 219 -4.91 16.52 11.41
C LYS A 219 -3.54 16.75 10.80
N LEU A 220 -3.46 16.66 9.48
CA LEU A 220 -2.30 16.91 8.64
C LEU A 220 -2.09 18.42 8.49
N THR A 221 -0.98 18.91 9.02
CA THR A 221 -0.44 20.25 8.75
C THR A 221 0.79 20.12 7.84
N LEU A 222 1.28 21.22 7.27
CA LEU A 222 2.49 21.19 6.45
C LEU A 222 3.70 20.65 7.22
N ILE A 223 3.92 21.17 8.44
CA ILE A 223 5.03 20.71 9.31
C ILE A 223 4.94 19.21 9.55
N LYS A 224 3.74 18.71 9.87
CA LYS A 224 3.52 17.27 10.09
C LYS A 224 3.76 16.45 8.82
N ALA A 225 3.33 16.95 7.65
CA ALA A 225 3.58 16.30 6.37
C ALA A 225 5.09 16.23 6.08
N SER A 226 5.82 17.32 6.29
CA SER A 226 7.28 17.36 6.15
C SER A 226 7.98 16.38 7.12
N LEU A 227 7.54 16.29 8.37
CA LEU A 227 8.07 15.32 9.34
C LEU A 227 7.77 13.87 8.95
N ILE A 228 6.56 13.58 8.47
CA ILE A 228 6.20 12.25 7.95
C ILE A 228 7.10 11.89 6.76
N PHE A 229 7.32 12.84 5.83
CA PHE A 229 8.18 12.63 4.68
C PHE A 229 9.65 12.42 5.08
N ALA A 230 10.18 13.23 5.99
CA ALA A 230 11.54 13.04 6.52
C ALA A 230 11.69 11.68 7.21
N GLY A 231 10.70 11.27 8.03
CA GLY A 231 10.64 9.94 8.62
C GLY A 231 10.60 8.82 7.57
N PHE A 232 9.81 9.00 6.51
CA PHE A 232 9.78 8.07 5.37
C PHE A 232 11.16 7.95 4.71
N VAL A 233 11.84 9.06 4.40
CA VAL A 233 13.18 9.05 3.78
C VAL A 233 14.17 8.30 4.66
N LEU A 234 14.21 8.58 5.98
CA LEU A 234 15.10 7.88 6.91
C LEU A 234 14.81 6.37 6.98
N LEU A 235 13.53 5.99 7.10
CA LEU A 235 13.13 4.59 7.17
C LEU A 235 13.39 3.85 5.85
N PHE A 236 13.17 4.52 4.72
CA PHE A 236 13.46 4.00 3.39
C PHE A 236 14.97 3.78 3.23
N SER A 237 15.79 4.78 3.53
CA SER A 237 17.25 4.69 3.48
C SER A 237 17.79 3.57 4.37
N PHE A 238 17.32 3.47 5.61
CA PHE A 238 17.66 2.37 6.52
C PHE A 238 17.27 1.01 5.91
N SER A 239 16.05 0.89 5.39
CA SER A 239 15.58 -0.36 4.76
C SER A 239 16.41 -0.74 3.53
N MET A 240 16.84 0.24 2.73
CA MET A 240 17.66 0.02 1.54
C MET A 240 19.08 -0.40 1.88
N TYR A 241 19.71 0.22 2.89
CA TYR A 241 21.00 -0.21 3.41
C TYR A 241 20.99 -1.71 3.76
N PHE A 242 19.99 -2.18 4.50
CA PHE A 242 19.85 -3.62 4.82
C PHE A 242 19.45 -4.48 3.62
N ARG A 243 18.71 -3.95 2.65
CA ARG A 243 18.32 -4.69 1.44
C ARG A 243 19.52 -4.92 0.52
N SER A 244 20.41 -3.94 0.43
CA SER A 244 21.55 -3.98 -0.47
C SER A 244 22.82 -4.51 0.20
N ASN A 245 22.71 -5.15 1.37
CA ASN A 245 23.85 -5.63 2.17
C ASN A 245 24.93 -4.55 2.40
N GLY A 246 24.49 -3.32 2.66
CA GLY A 246 25.37 -2.19 2.91
C GLY A 246 25.89 -1.48 1.65
N PHE A 247 25.46 -1.87 0.43
CA PHE A 247 25.88 -1.17 -0.79
C PHE A 247 25.50 0.33 -0.79
N TYR A 248 24.28 0.71 -0.43
CA TYR A 248 23.87 2.11 -0.30
C TYR A 248 24.28 2.67 1.08
N ASN A 249 25.58 2.82 1.32
CA ASN A 249 26.14 3.24 2.61
C ASN A 249 26.35 4.75 2.76
N THR A 250 26.35 5.53 1.66
CA THR A 250 26.51 6.98 1.71
C THR A 250 25.23 7.74 1.34
N PRO A 251 25.04 8.98 1.86
CA PRO A 251 23.92 9.82 1.47
C PRO A 251 23.83 10.07 -0.04
N GLU A 252 24.96 10.22 -0.72
CA GLU A 252 25.07 10.45 -2.16
C GLU A 252 24.47 9.27 -2.95
N MET A 253 24.89 8.04 -2.60
CA MET A 253 24.38 6.82 -3.23
C MET A 253 22.88 6.63 -2.98
N LEU A 254 22.39 7.02 -1.80
CA LEU A 254 20.96 6.97 -1.47
C LEU A 254 20.14 7.97 -2.27
N LEU A 255 20.63 9.21 -2.45
CA LEU A 255 19.98 10.22 -3.28
C LEU A 255 19.88 9.77 -4.74
N GLU A 256 20.96 9.23 -5.30
CA GLU A 256 20.94 8.68 -6.66
C GLU A 256 20.06 7.43 -6.76
N TYR A 257 19.98 6.62 -5.70
CA TYR A 257 19.07 5.47 -5.66
C TYR A 257 17.60 5.91 -5.70
N PHE A 258 17.21 7.01 -5.05
CA PHE A 258 15.85 7.54 -5.13
C PHE A 258 15.42 7.84 -6.57
N LEU A 259 16.31 8.42 -7.38
CA LEU A 259 16.05 8.70 -8.80
C LEU A 259 15.85 7.44 -9.65
N ASN A 260 16.56 6.37 -9.29
CA ASN A 260 16.49 5.09 -9.99
C ASN A 260 15.31 4.22 -9.52
N TYR A 261 14.96 4.29 -8.23
CA TYR A 261 13.90 3.48 -7.63
C TYR A 261 12.49 3.95 -8.06
N PHE A 262 12.29 5.26 -8.16
CA PHE A 262 11.01 5.84 -8.57
C PHE A 262 10.95 6.06 -10.09
N ASN A 263 11.08 4.96 -10.85
CA ASN A 263 11.22 4.95 -12.31
C ASN A 263 9.93 4.73 -13.10
N THR A 264 8.76 4.71 -12.45
CA THR A 264 7.52 4.23 -13.09
C THR A 264 7.12 5.03 -14.32
N ILE A 265 7.41 6.33 -14.37
CA ILE A 265 7.09 7.17 -15.54
C ILE A 265 7.94 6.81 -16.76
N PHE A 266 9.19 6.36 -16.58
CA PHE A 266 10.03 5.88 -17.68
C PHE A 266 9.51 4.58 -18.25
N LEU A 267 8.97 3.71 -17.38
CA LEU A 267 8.29 2.50 -17.81
C LEU A 267 7.03 2.84 -18.60
N HIS A 268 6.25 3.84 -18.20
CA HIS A 268 5.10 4.29 -18.99
C HIS A 268 5.53 4.89 -20.35
N ASP A 269 6.55 5.74 -20.36
CA ASP A 269 7.07 6.36 -21.58
C ASP A 269 7.60 5.33 -22.59
N MET A 270 8.17 4.22 -22.11
CA MET A 270 8.54 3.07 -22.94
C MET A 270 7.32 2.47 -23.64
N ILE A 271 6.22 2.25 -22.92
CA ILE A 271 4.98 1.69 -23.51
C ILE A 271 4.37 2.63 -24.54
N LEU A 272 4.35 3.94 -24.28
CA LEU A 272 3.83 4.92 -25.24
C LEU A 272 4.58 4.89 -26.58
N ARG A 273 5.88 4.56 -26.56
CA ARG A 273 6.71 4.47 -27.77
C ARG A 273 6.53 3.14 -28.50
N ASP A 274 6.35 2.06 -27.75
CA ASP A 274 6.45 0.69 -28.28
C ASP A 274 5.09 0.05 -28.59
N MET A 275 4.01 0.51 -27.95
CA MET A 275 2.69 -0.09 -28.07
C MET A 275 1.62 0.97 -28.38
N PRO A 276 0.72 0.72 -29.34
CA PRO A 276 -0.46 1.56 -29.54
C PRO A 276 -1.44 1.40 -28.34
N PRO A 277 -2.34 2.37 -28.12
CA PRO A 277 -3.38 2.23 -27.10
C PRO A 277 -4.34 1.09 -27.48
N ASP A 278 -4.84 0.37 -26.49
CA ASP A 278 -5.70 -0.81 -26.70
C ASP A 278 -6.83 -0.88 -25.64
N PHE A 279 -7.78 -1.78 -25.87
CA PHE A 279 -8.92 -2.04 -25.00
C PHE A 279 -8.89 -3.47 -24.47
N PHE A 280 -9.03 -3.62 -23.15
CA PHE A 280 -9.13 -4.89 -22.43
C PHE A 280 -7.93 -5.86 -22.58
N LEU A 281 -6.75 -5.39 -22.97
CA LEU A 281 -5.59 -6.23 -23.25
C LEU A 281 -5.14 -7.10 -22.07
N THR A 282 -5.25 -6.58 -20.85
CA THR A 282 -4.85 -7.27 -19.61
C THR A 282 -5.99 -7.40 -18.59
N PHE A 283 -7.21 -7.07 -19.00
CA PHE A 283 -8.38 -7.04 -18.10
C PHE A 283 -8.71 -8.42 -17.53
N ASP A 284 -8.44 -9.49 -18.29
CA ASP A 284 -8.74 -10.87 -17.93
C ASP A 284 -7.67 -11.54 -17.04
N PHE A 285 -6.50 -10.91 -16.85
CA PHE A 285 -5.37 -11.51 -16.11
C PHE A 285 -5.70 -11.86 -14.65
N PRO A 286 -6.38 -11.01 -13.87
CA PRO A 286 -6.77 -11.35 -12.50
C PRO A 286 -7.74 -12.55 -12.46
N PHE A 287 -8.65 -12.63 -13.45
CA PHE A 287 -9.60 -13.73 -13.56
C PHE A 287 -8.91 -15.04 -13.92
N LYS A 288 -7.94 -15.01 -14.85
CA LYS A 288 -7.08 -16.17 -15.15
C LYS A 288 -6.42 -16.71 -13.88
N LYS A 289 -5.95 -15.85 -12.98
CA LYS A 289 -5.42 -16.28 -11.66
C LYS A 289 -6.48 -16.99 -10.84
N TRP A 290 -7.70 -16.46 -10.76
CA TRP A 290 -8.79 -17.10 -10.02
C TRP A 290 -9.15 -18.47 -10.60
N MET A 291 -9.20 -18.57 -11.92
CA MET A 291 -9.50 -19.81 -12.63
C MET A 291 -8.47 -20.92 -12.35
N THR A 292 -7.20 -20.56 -12.09
CA THR A 292 -6.18 -21.56 -11.67
C THR A 292 -6.51 -22.24 -10.34
N PHE A 293 -7.28 -21.61 -9.43
CA PHE A 293 -7.67 -22.24 -8.17
C PHE A 293 -8.80 -23.26 -8.33
N VAL A 294 -9.60 -23.16 -9.39
CA VAL A 294 -10.66 -24.13 -9.73
C VAL A 294 -10.17 -25.19 -10.72
N GLY A 295 -8.85 -25.28 -10.95
CA GLY A 295 -8.23 -26.31 -11.77
C GLY A 295 -8.20 -26.01 -13.27
N VAL A 296 -8.55 -24.79 -13.70
CA VAL A 296 -8.42 -24.39 -15.11
C VAL A 296 -7.00 -23.89 -15.35
N PRO A 297 -6.21 -24.58 -16.20
CA PRO A 297 -4.84 -24.16 -16.50
C PRO A 297 -4.87 -22.82 -17.24
N SER A 298 -4.07 -21.84 -16.79
CA SER A 298 -3.85 -20.60 -17.52
C SER A 298 -2.58 -20.73 -18.36
N GLU A 299 -2.72 -20.80 -19.68
CA GLU A 299 -1.57 -20.75 -20.59
C GLU A 299 -0.76 -19.46 -20.34
N GLY A 300 0.57 -19.59 -20.18
CA GLY A 300 1.49 -18.48 -19.91
C GLY A 300 1.55 -17.95 -18.46
N TYR A 301 0.66 -18.39 -17.56
CA TYR A 301 0.59 -17.95 -16.15
C TYR A 301 0.58 -16.42 -15.93
N LEU A 302 0.16 -15.60 -16.90
CA LEU A 302 0.08 -14.15 -16.70
C LEU A 302 -1.09 -13.81 -15.77
N HIS A 303 -0.81 -13.04 -14.71
CA HIS A 303 -1.76 -12.79 -13.62
C HIS A 303 -1.91 -11.29 -13.28
N ASP A 304 -0.98 -10.47 -13.75
CA ASP A 304 -1.01 -9.02 -13.66
C ASP A 304 -0.19 -8.42 -14.80
N ILE A 305 -0.40 -7.12 -15.05
CA ILE A 305 0.29 -6.36 -16.09
C ILE A 305 1.80 -6.30 -15.83
N SER A 306 2.19 -6.25 -14.55
CA SER A 306 3.58 -6.10 -14.15
C SER A 306 4.42 -7.30 -14.57
N ARG A 307 3.94 -8.51 -14.35
CA ARG A 307 4.58 -9.74 -14.81
C ARG A 307 4.68 -9.77 -16.33
N TRP A 308 3.58 -9.45 -17.03
CA TRP A 308 3.55 -9.52 -18.48
C TRP A 308 4.57 -8.58 -19.12
N LEU A 309 4.54 -7.30 -18.77
CA LEU A 309 5.47 -6.32 -19.32
C LEU A 309 6.91 -6.56 -18.86
N THR A 310 7.14 -7.04 -17.61
CA THR A 310 8.49 -7.43 -17.18
C THR A 310 9.03 -8.58 -18.02
N SER A 311 8.20 -9.57 -18.38
CA SER A 311 8.65 -10.70 -19.21
C SER A 311 9.05 -10.29 -20.65
N ILE A 312 8.57 -9.14 -21.13
CA ILE A 312 8.90 -8.58 -22.45
C ILE A 312 10.15 -7.69 -22.35
N TYR A 313 10.16 -6.73 -21.42
CA TYR A 313 11.17 -5.66 -21.37
C TYR A 313 12.36 -5.96 -20.47
N PHE A 314 12.17 -6.81 -19.46
CA PHE A 314 13.19 -7.17 -18.49
C PHE A 314 13.21 -8.69 -18.28
N PRO A 315 13.44 -9.49 -19.36
CA PRO A 315 13.30 -10.94 -19.31
C PRO A 315 14.22 -11.58 -18.26
N SER A 316 15.45 -11.10 -18.10
CA SER A 316 16.37 -11.62 -17.07
C SER A 316 15.82 -11.46 -15.65
N GLN A 317 15.21 -10.32 -15.33
CA GLN A 317 14.62 -10.10 -14.01
C GLN A 317 13.47 -11.07 -13.72
N TRP A 318 12.68 -11.41 -14.73
CA TRP A 318 11.60 -12.38 -14.55
C TRP A 318 12.10 -13.82 -14.54
N PHE A 319 12.82 -14.23 -15.59
CA PHE A 319 13.21 -15.62 -15.81
C PHE A 319 14.36 -16.07 -14.90
N ASP A 320 15.31 -15.17 -14.57
CA ASP A 320 16.46 -15.51 -13.72
C ASP A 320 16.21 -15.15 -12.25
N GLU A 321 15.59 -13.99 -11.98
CA GLU A 321 15.44 -13.47 -10.60
C GLU A 321 14.04 -13.65 -9.99
N SER A 322 13.04 -14.08 -10.77
CA SER A 322 11.63 -14.14 -10.34
C SER A 322 11.09 -12.81 -9.79
N ALA A 323 11.59 -11.69 -10.31
CA ALA A 323 11.22 -10.34 -9.92
C ALA A 323 10.32 -9.67 -10.97
N THR A 324 9.57 -8.65 -10.56
CA THR A 324 8.72 -7.84 -11.45
C THR A 324 9.01 -6.37 -11.29
N GLN A 325 9.00 -5.64 -12.40
CA GLN A 325 8.97 -4.18 -12.40
C GLN A 325 7.57 -3.69 -11.99
N GLN A 326 7.52 -2.51 -11.37
CA GLN A 326 6.27 -1.89 -10.93
C GLN A 326 5.79 -0.92 -11.99
N TRP A 327 4.79 -1.31 -12.78
CA TRP A 327 4.25 -0.46 -13.84
C TRP A 327 3.18 0.48 -13.28
N PRO A 328 3.11 1.73 -13.73
CA PRO A 328 2.16 2.69 -13.18
C PRO A 328 0.74 2.46 -13.71
N ILE A 329 -0.25 3.00 -13.00
CA ILE A 329 -1.66 2.91 -13.39
C ILE A 329 -1.94 3.53 -14.77
N GLU A 330 -1.17 4.54 -15.17
CA GLU A 330 -1.22 5.16 -16.49
C GLU A 330 -1.03 4.12 -17.60
N THR A 331 -0.14 3.15 -17.40
CA THR A 331 0.10 2.05 -18.35
C THR A 331 -1.10 1.13 -18.47
N GLU A 332 -1.74 0.79 -17.35
CA GLU A 332 -2.94 -0.04 -17.38
C GLU A 332 -4.13 0.68 -18.01
N LEU A 333 -4.29 1.98 -17.73
CA LEU A 333 -5.31 2.82 -18.35
C LEU A 333 -5.12 2.88 -19.86
N TYR A 334 -3.88 3.07 -20.32
CA TYR A 334 -3.52 3.13 -21.74
C TYR A 334 -3.78 1.82 -22.49
N LEU A 335 -3.45 0.68 -21.88
CA LEU A 335 -3.57 -0.64 -22.53
C LEU A 335 -4.95 -1.30 -22.37
N ASN A 336 -5.80 -0.82 -21.46
CA ASN A 336 -7.12 -1.43 -21.22
C ASN A 336 -8.32 -0.54 -21.53
N TYR A 337 -8.12 0.77 -21.56
CA TYR A 337 -9.21 1.74 -21.74
C TYR A 337 -8.94 2.68 -22.92
N GLY A 338 -7.94 2.39 -23.75
CA GLY A 338 -7.63 3.10 -24.98
C GLY A 338 -7.51 4.62 -24.79
N SER A 339 -8.39 5.37 -25.47
CA SER A 339 -8.39 6.83 -25.47
C SER A 339 -8.47 7.43 -24.06
N TYR A 340 -7.68 8.49 -23.81
CA TYR A 340 -7.65 9.25 -22.56
C TYR A 340 -9.04 9.67 -22.01
N ILE A 341 -10.04 9.83 -22.88
CA ILE A 341 -11.39 10.20 -22.45
C ILE A 341 -12.06 9.07 -21.63
N PHE A 342 -11.78 7.81 -21.97
CA PHE A 342 -12.36 6.66 -21.29
C PHE A 342 -11.70 6.36 -19.95
N TRP A 343 -10.52 6.92 -19.67
CA TRP A 343 -9.83 6.77 -18.39
C TRP A 343 -10.67 7.33 -17.23
N PHE A 344 -11.55 8.28 -17.49
CA PHE A 344 -12.47 8.83 -16.48
C PHE A 344 -13.33 7.75 -15.82
N ILE A 345 -13.81 6.76 -16.58
CA ILE A 345 -14.74 5.73 -16.09
C ILE A 345 -14.11 4.85 -14.99
N PRO A 346 -12.99 4.14 -15.24
CA PRO A 346 -12.38 3.30 -14.21
C PRO A 346 -11.86 4.13 -13.03
N VAL A 347 -11.34 5.34 -13.28
CA VAL A 347 -10.91 6.26 -12.21
C VAL A 347 -12.09 6.67 -11.31
N LEU A 348 -13.24 7.00 -11.89
CA LEU A 348 -14.45 7.34 -11.15
C LEU A 348 -14.92 6.15 -10.30
N LEU A 349 -14.95 4.93 -10.86
CA LEU A 349 -15.37 3.73 -10.14
C LEU A 349 -14.46 3.44 -8.93
N CYS A 350 -13.14 3.47 -9.13
CA CYS A 350 -12.18 3.31 -8.03
C CYS A 350 -12.33 4.40 -6.97
N SER A 351 -12.54 5.66 -7.40
CA SER A 351 -12.75 6.79 -6.50
C SER A 351 -14.04 6.65 -5.69
N LEU A 352 -15.14 6.24 -6.32
CA LEU A 352 -16.42 5.97 -5.65
C LEU A 352 -16.28 4.84 -4.63
N TYR A 353 -15.59 3.76 -4.98
CA TYR A 353 -15.33 2.64 -4.09
C TYR A 353 -14.55 3.08 -2.83
N ILE A 354 -13.40 3.73 -3.00
CA ILE A 354 -12.55 4.10 -1.86
C ILE A 354 -13.17 5.23 -1.02
N CYS A 355 -13.85 6.21 -1.64
CA CYS A 355 -14.57 7.25 -0.92
C CYS A 355 -15.84 6.71 -0.23
N GLY A 356 -16.47 5.67 -0.80
CA GLY A 356 -17.55 4.93 -0.14
C GLY A 356 -17.06 4.27 1.16
N LEU A 357 -15.93 3.56 1.10
CA LEU A 357 -15.30 3.01 2.30
C LEU A 357 -14.87 4.11 3.29
N TYR A 358 -14.34 5.23 2.79
CA TYR A 358 -14.04 6.40 3.61
C TYR A 358 -15.27 6.87 4.37
N TYR A 359 -16.43 6.99 3.73
CA TYR A 359 -17.69 7.35 4.40
C TYR A 359 -18.12 6.34 5.49
N PHE A 360 -17.96 5.05 5.24
CA PHE A 360 -18.35 3.99 6.18
C PHE A 360 -17.36 3.72 7.31
N ARG A 361 -16.12 4.22 7.21
CA ARG A 361 -15.00 3.92 8.14
C ARG A 361 -15.34 4.09 9.63
N PHE A 362 -16.22 5.03 9.96
CA PHE A 362 -16.67 5.30 11.33
C PHE A 362 -18.09 4.80 11.65
N ARG A 363 -18.88 4.42 10.64
CA ARG A 363 -20.28 3.99 10.82
C ARG A 363 -20.40 2.50 11.12
N GLY A 364 -19.47 1.70 10.62
CA GLY A 364 -19.45 0.25 10.82
C GLY A 364 -18.66 -0.24 12.04
N GLY A 365 -18.22 0.67 12.91
CA GLY A 365 -17.36 0.37 14.05
C GLY A 365 -15.89 0.10 13.67
N PRO A 366 -15.05 -0.36 14.62
CA PRO A 366 -13.60 -0.49 14.42
C PRO A 366 -13.20 -1.41 13.25
N VAL A 367 -13.99 -2.45 12.97
CA VAL A 367 -13.72 -3.37 11.86
C VAL A 367 -13.78 -2.66 10.50
N PHE A 368 -14.73 -1.74 10.30
CA PHE A 368 -14.82 -0.99 9.05
C PHE A 368 -13.66 -0.01 8.88
N LEU A 369 -13.09 0.52 9.96
CA LEU A 369 -11.87 1.30 9.88
C LEU A 369 -10.69 0.44 9.40
N PHE A 370 -10.57 -0.79 9.90
CA PHE A 370 -9.56 -1.73 9.42
C PHE A 370 -9.74 -2.07 7.94
N ILE A 371 -10.97 -2.36 7.51
CA ILE A 371 -11.30 -2.64 6.10
C ILE A 371 -10.93 -1.43 5.24
N TYR A 372 -11.39 -0.23 5.61
CA TYR A 372 -11.08 1.00 4.89
C TYR A 372 -9.58 1.20 4.74
N VAL A 373 -8.81 1.10 5.81
CA VAL A 373 -7.36 1.34 5.73
C VAL A 373 -6.64 0.24 4.95
N SER A 374 -7.07 -1.01 5.07
CA SER A 374 -6.51 -2.11 4.27
C SER A 374 -6.70 -1.85 2.78
N GLU A 375 -7.91 -1.45 2.39
CA GLU A 375 -8.25 -1.08 1.01
C GLU A 375 -7.58 0.22 0.58
N LEU A 376 -7.33 1.17 1.49
CA LEU A 376 -6.56 2.38 1.22
C LEU A 376 -5.09 2.08 0.89
N LEU A 377 -4.50 1.08 1.56
CA LEU A 377 -3.14 0.62 1.25
C LEU A 377 -3.09 -0.16 -0.08
N LEU A 378 -4.13 -0.91 -0.42
CA LEU A 378 -4.26 -1.55 -1.73
C LEU A 378 -4.45 -0.52 -2.84
N PHE A 379 -5.24 0.53 -2.58
CA PHE A 379 -5.42 1.68 -3.45
C PHE A 379 -4.10 2.43 -3.67
N LEU A 380 -3.26 2.59 -2.64
CA LEU A 380 -1.90 3.11 -2.81
C LEU A 380 -1.04 2.19 -3.69
N SER A 381 -1.14 0.87 -3.52
CA SER A 381 -0.41 -0.10 -4.34
C SER A 381 -0.89 -0.15 -5.80
N MET A 382 -2.13 0.27 -6.06
CA MET A 382 -2.73 0.31 -7.40
C MET A 382 -1.99 1.26 -8.33
N PHE A 383 -1.49 2.39 -7.82
CA PHE A 383 -0.72 3.37 -8.62
C PHE A 383 0.61 2.84 -9.18
N ARG A 384 1.02 1.64 -8.75
CA ARG A 384 2.29 0.96 -9.11
C ARG A 384 2.05 -0.50 -9.52
N GLY A 385 0.86 -0.80 -10.03
CA GLY A 385 0.47 -2.15 -10.44
C GLY A 385 -0.89 -2.13 -11.14
N SER A 386 -1.73 -3.11 -10.83
CA SER A 386 -3.04 -3.27 -11.47
C SER A 386 -4.19 -2.65 -10.64
N MET A 387 -5.18 -2.10 -11.33
CA MET A 387 -6.47 -1.60 -10.85
C MET A 387 -7.29 -2.74 -10.27
N PHE A 388 -7.31 -3.86 -10.97
CA PHE A 388 -7.94 -5.09 -10.50
C PHE A 388 -6.88 -6.06 -10.00
N GLN A 389 -6.64 -6.04 -8.69
CA GLN A 389 -5.69 -6.96 -8.07
C GLN A 389 -6.39 -8.31 -7.80
N TRP A 390 -5.80 -9.41 -8.26
CA TRP A 390 -6.34 -10.76 -8.03
C TRP A 390 -6.49 -11.09 -6.53
N ILE A 391 -5.73 -10.43 -5.65
CA ILE A 391 -5.83 -10.62 -4.21
C ILE A 391 -7.13 -10.07 -3.61
N ALA A 392 -7.84 -9.18 -4.31
CA ALA A 392 -9.04 -8.51 -3.83
C ALA A 392 -10.16 -9.49 -3.42
N LEU A 393 -10.33 -10.59 -4.16
CA LEU A 393 -11.32 -11.62 -3.82
C LEU A 393 -11.05 -12.25 -2.44
N PHE A 394 -9.77 -12.52 -2.14
CA PHE A 394 -9.36 -13.07 -0.84
C PHE A 394 -9.52 -12.04 0.29
N ASN A 395 -9.27 -10.76 0.00
CA ASN A 395 -9.53 -9.66 0.94
C ASN A 395 -11.01 -9.59 1.30
N MET A 396 -11.90 -9.65 0.31
CA MET A 396 -13.35 -9.65 0.54
C MET A 396 -13.78 -10.81 1.42
N GLY A 397 -13.29 -12.03 1.15
CA GLY A 397 -13.54 -13.20 2.00
C GLY A 397 -13.07 -12.99 3.44
N PHE A 398 -11.86 -12.46 3.62
CA PHE A 398 -11.33 -12.13 4.96
C PHE A 398 -12.17 -11.06 5.66
N TYR A 399 -12.61 -10.02 4.95
CA TYR A 399 -13.44 -8.94 5.49
C TYR A 399 -14.80 -9.43 5.98
N ILE A 400 -15.43 -10.33 5.23
CA ILE A 400 -16.68 -10.99 5.66
C ILE A 400 -16.45 -11.75 6.97
N CYS A 401 -15.36 -12.51 7.08
CA CYS A 401 -15.02 -13.28 8.29
C CYS A 401 -14.83 -12.37 9.52
N ILE A 402 -14.02 -11.31 9.41
CA ILE A 402 -13.81 -10.39 10.55
C ILE A 402 -15.07 -9.59 10.89
N TRP A 403 -15.90 -9.27 9.90
CA TRP A 403 -17.17 -8.58 10.13
C TRP A 403 -18.19 -9.47 10.82
N ALA A 404 -18.28 -10.74 10.46
CA ALA A 404 -19.09 -11.75 11.14
C ALA A 404 -18.60 -11.97 12.58
N GLY A 405 -17.28 -12.08 12.78
CA GLY A 405 -16.63 -12.25 14.08
C GLY A 405 -16.57 -11.00 14.96
N ARG A 406 -17.06 -9.84 14.49
CA ARG A 406 -16.84 -8.54 15.16
C ARG A 406 -17.29 -8.50 16.62
N ARG A 407 -18.37 -9.21 16.96
CA ARG A 407 -18.96 -9.23 18.32
C ARG A 407 -18.11 -10.00 19.32
N LEU A 408 -17.23 -10.89 18.86
CA LEU A 408 -16.28 -11.61 19.71
C LEU A 408 -15.17 -10.67 20.20
N LEU A 409 -14.79 -9.69 19.37
CA LEU A 409 -13.68 -8.77 19.62
C LEU A 409 -14.12 -7.41 20.18
N PHE A 410 -15.19 -6.84 19.63
CA PHE A 410 -15.64 -5.50 19.97
C PHE A 410 -17.05 -5.52 20.57
N SER A 411 -17.21 -4.85 21.71
CA SER A 411 -18.50 -4.56 22.32
C SER A 411 -18.77 -3.06 22.29
N ARG A 412 -20.00 -2.68 21.95
CA ARG A 412 -20.41 -1.27 22.01
C ARG A 412 -20.60 -0.86 23.47
N THR A 413 -19.94 0.21 23.89
CA THR A 413 -20.14 0.82 25.21
C THR A 413 -21.40 1.68 25.10
N ARG A 414 -22.45 1.37 25.88
CA ARG A 414 -23.51 2.36 26.13
C ARG A 414 -22.91 3.43 27.04
N GLN A 415 -22.39 4.51 26.49
CA GLN A 415 -22.33 5.74 27.26
C GLN A 415 -23.73 6.36 27.22
N LEU A 416 -24.42 6.34 28.36
CA LEU A 416 -25.56 7.22 28.60
C LEU A 416 -25.06 8.64 28.34
N SER A 417 -25.70 9.31 27.39
CA SER A 417 -25.62 10.75 27.19
C SER A 417 -26.14 11.45 28.45
N SER A 418 -25.28 11.59 29.46
CA SER A 418 -25.37 12.70 30.38
C SER A 418 -24.49 13.80 29.78
N ILE A 419 -25.09 14.57 28.88
CA ILE A 419 -24.56 15.88 28.52
C ILE A 419 -24.82 16.75 29.75
N PRO A 420 -23.81 17.26 30.48
CA PRO A 420 -24.05 18.36 31.38
C PRO A 420 -24.32 19.58 30.49
N THR A 421 -25.56 20.05 30.48
CA THR A 421 -25.91 21.38 30.01
C THR A 421 -25.35 22.39 31.01
N THR A 422 -24.20 22.98 30.70
CA THR A 422 -23.78 24.31 31.18
C THR A 422 -22.90 24.97 30.14
#